data_AF-A0A5J4L6D9-F1
#
_entry.id   AF-A0A5J4L6D9-F1
#
_cell.length_a   1.000
_cell.length_b   1.000
_cell.length_c   1.000
_cell.angle_alpha   90.00
_cell.angle_beta   90.00
_cell.angle_gamma   90.00
#
_symmetry.space_group_name_H-M   'P 1'
#
loop_
_entity.id
_entity.type
_entity.pdbx_description
1 polymer ?
#
loop_
_entity_poly.entity_id
_entity_poly.type
_entity_poly.pdbx_seq_one_letter_code
_entity_poly.pdbx_strand_id
1 'polypeptide(L)' 'MTETLRRLHDDGFTRVHLWTLRDTPRSRRFCTRSGFAESGAERTYDFGDGNALDQIEYERTC' A
#
# COMPACT_ATOMS: atom_id res chain seq x y z
N MET A 1 -0.63 -8.94 8.71
CA MET A 1 -0.74 -7.46 8.64
C MET A 1 -0.90 -6.83 10.01
N THR A 2 -1.92 -7.15 10.80
CA THR A 2 -2.16 -6.51 12.11
C THR A 2 -0.94 -6.54 13.05
N GLU A 3 -0.26 -7.68 13.16
CA GLU A 3 0.97 -7.79 13.97
C GLU A 3 2.13 -6.97 13.43
N THR A 4 2.27 -6.86 12.09
CA THR A 4 3.28 -6.03 11.44
C THR A 4 3.05 -4.56 11.74
N LEU A 5 1.80 -4.09 11.65
CA LEU A 5 1.42 -2.71 11.98
C LEU A 5 1.60 -2.40 13.47
N ARG A 6 1.26 -3.35 14.35
CA ARG A 6 1.52 -3.19 15.80
C ARG A 6 3.01 -3.04 16.08
N ARG A 7 3.86 -3.89 15.48
CA ARG A 7 5.32 -3.77 15.64
C ARG A 7 5.84 -2.44 15.10
N LEU A 8 5.39 -2.00 13.92
CA LEU A 8 5.75 -0.68 13.39
C LEU A 8 5.33 0.46 14.34
N HIS A 9 4.16 0.38 14.97
CA HIS A 9 3.77 1.33 16.03
C HIS A 9 4.70 1.26 17.26
N ASP A 10 4.98 0.06 17.79
CA ASP A 10 5.88 -0.15 18.93
C ASP A 10 7.33 0.31 18.64
N ASP A 11 7.81 0.17 17.40
CA ASP A 11 9.09 0.67 16.89
C ASP A 11 9.07 2.19 16.59
N GLY A 12 7.94 2.89 16.82
CA GLY A 12 7.80 4.34 16.71
C GLY A 12 7.46 4.89 15.31
N PHE A 13 7.14 4.04 14.34
CA PHE A 13 6.69 4.47 13.02
C PHE A 13 5.25 5.00 13.07
N THR A 14 5.05 6.26 12.67
CA THR A 14 3.75 6.94 12.71
C THR A 14 2.88 6.69 11.48
N ARG A 15 3.47 6.24 10.37
CA ARG A 15 2.81 6.05 9.08
C ARG A 15 3.40 4.88 8.31
N VAL A 16 2.54 4.16 7.59
CA VAL A 16 2.90 3.04 6.72
C VAL A 16 2.32 3.28 5.33
N HIS A 17 3.20 3.24 4.33
CA HIS A 17 2.86 3.40 2.92
C HIS A 17 2.95 2.04 2.22
N LEU A 18 1.94 1.71 1.42
CA LEU A 18 1.79 0.44 0.72
C LEU A 18 1.44 0.69 -0.75
N TRP A 19 2.27 0.22 -1.66
CA TRP A 19 2.00 0.33 -3.10
C TRP A 19 1.28 -0.93 -3.60
N THR A 20 0.19 -0.75 -4.34
CA THR A 20 -0.66 -1.83 -4.88
C THR A 20 -1.03 -1.55 -6.33
N LEU A 21 -1.09 -2.58 -7.17
CA LEU A 21 -1.43 -2.45 -8.59
C LEU A 21 -2.84 -1.86 -8.80
N ARG A 22 -2.93 -0.83 -9.65
CA ARG A 22 -4.15 -0.07 -9.97
C ARG A 22 -5.32 -0.97 -10.37
N ASP A 23 -5.06 -1.90 -11.27
CA ASP A 23 -6.06 -2.79 -11.88
C ASP A 23 -6.31 -4.09 -11.11
N THR A 24 -6.02 -4.10 -9.80
CA THR A 24 -6.29 -5.26 -8.93
C THR A 24 -7.39 -4.97 -7.90
N PRO A 25 -8.68 -4.95 -8.31
CA PRO A 25 -9.79 -4.55 -7.43
C PRO A 25 -9.96 -5.42 -6.17
N ARG A 26 -9.48 -6.67 -6.20
CA ARG A 26 -9.42 -7.55 -5.01
C ARG A 26 -8.38 -7.07 -3.99
N SER A 27 -7.19 -6.68 -4.44
CA SER A 27 -6.12 -6.14 -3.60
C SER A 27 -6.48 -4.78 -3.04
N ARG A 28 -7.10 -3.91 -3.86
CA ARG A 28 -7.63 -2.60 -3.41
C ARG A 28 -8.61 -2.76 -2.25
N ARG A 29 -9.65 -3.61 -2.41
CA ARG A 29 -10.60 -3.93 -1.33
C ARG A 29 -9.94 -4.52 -0.08
N PHE A 30 -8.85 -5.27 -0.23
CA PHE A 30 -8.11 -5.82 0.91
C PHE A 30 -7.34 -4.72 1.66
N CYS A 31 -6.73 -3.77 0.96
CA CYS A 31 -6.05 -2.62 1.57
C CYS A 31 -7.04 -1.73 2.34
N THR A 32 -8.16 -1.35 1.73
CA THR A 32 -9.21 -0.55 2.40
C THR A 32 -9.81 -1.29 3.60
N ARG A 33 -10.11 -2.58 3.48
CA ARG A 33 -10.62 -3.40 4.60
C ARG A 33 -9.59 -3.56 5.73
N SER A 34 -8.31 -3.42 5.44
CA SER A 34 -7.22 -3.42 6.43
C SER A 34 -6.97 -2.06 7.09
N GLY A 35 -7.81 -1.05 6.79
CA GLY A 35 -7.75 0.29 7.37
C GLY A 35 -6.78 1.26 6.67
N PHE A 36 -6.35 0.96 5.45
CA PHE A 36 -5.57 1.90 4.65
C PHE A 36 -6.48 2.79 3.80
N ALA A 37 -6.11 4.06 3.66
CA ALA A 37 -6.73 5.03 2.75
C ALA A 37 -5.86 5.21 1.50
N GLU A 38 -6.47 5.58 0.36
CA GLU A 38 -5.70 5.93 -0.85
C GLU A 38 -5.03 7.29 -0.64
N SER A 39 -3.70 7.34 -0.82
CA SER A 39 -2.85 8.54 -0.63
C SER A 39 -2.99 9.53 -1.79
N GLY A 40 -3.25 9.02 -3.01
CA GLY A 40 -3.54 9.82 -4.21
C GLY A 40 -2.43 9.86 -5.26
N ALA A 41 -1.19 9.51 -4.93
CA ALA A 41 -0.25 8.93 -5.91
C ALA A 41 -0.59 7.43 -6.05
N GLU A 42 -0.50 6.72 -7.18
CA GLU A 42 -0.10 7.01 -8.57
C GLU A 42 1.42 7.11 -8.84
N ARG A 43 2.00 5.96 -9.23
CA ARG A 43 3.29 5.83 -9.95
C ARG A 43 3.20 4.68 -10.95
N THR A 44 3.86 4.81 -12.10
CA THR A 44 4.15 3.68 -13.00
C THR A 44 5.53 3.11 -12.67
N TYR A 45 5.68 1.80 -12.59
CA TYR A 45 6.96 1.14 -12.26
C TYR A 45 7.18 -0.12 -13.07
N ASP A 46 8.35 -0.25 -13.68
CA ASP A 46 8.79 -1.47 -14.32
C ASP A 46 9.60 -2.32 -13.33
N PHE A 47 9.22 -3.59 -13.17
CA PHE A 47 9.92 -4.53 -12.29
C PHE A 47 11.15 -5.20 -12.95
N GLY A 48 11.52 -4.77 -14.16
CA GLY A 48 12.58 -5.37 -14.99
C GLY A 48 12.07 -6.33 -16.07
N ASP A 49 10.75 -6.34 -16.31
CA ASP A 49 10.06 -7.24 -17.26
C ASP A 49 9.72 -6.53 -18.59
N GLY A 50 9.90 -5.20 -18.67
CA GLY A 50 9.48 -4.38 -19.81
C GLY A 50 7.99 -4.01 -19.78
N ASN A 51 7.25 -4.55 -18.81
CA ASN A 51 5.85 -4.26 -18.54
C ASN A 51 5.76 -3.29 -17.35
N ALA A 52 5.74 -1.99 -17.65
CA ALA A 52 5.57 -0.95 -16.65
C ALA A 52 4.14 -0.99 -16.08
N LEU A 53 4.02 -1.19 -14.76
CA LEU A 53 2.74 -1.37 -14.07
C LEU A 53 2.36 -0.13 -13.25
N ASP A 54 1.12 0.32 -13.41
CA ASP A 54 0.55 1.37 -12.58
C ASP A 54 0.25 0.86 -11.16
N GLN A 55 0.76 1.59 -10.18
CA GLN A 55 0.51 1.37 -8.76
C GLN A 55 -0.11 2.61 -8.13
N ILE A 56 -1.01 2.35 -7.19
CA ILE A 56 -1.57 3.34 -6.28
C ILE A 56 -1.00 3.13 -4.88
N GLU A 57 -0.75 4.22 -4.18
CA GLU A 57 -0.28 4.24 -2.81
C GLU A 57 -1.48 4.27 -1.85
N TYR A 58 -1.38 3.41 -0.86
CA TYR A 58 -2.25 3.32 0.29
C TYR A 58 -1.44 3.76 1.53
N GLU A 59 -1.92 4.76 2.27
CA GLU A 59 -1.34 5.13 3.56
C GLU A 59 -2.23 4.71 4.73
N ARG A 60 -1.59 4.45 5.88
CA ARG A 60 -2.26 4.22 7.15
C ARG A 60 -1.41 4.76 8.30
N THR A 61 -2.05 5.46 9.24
CA THR A 61 -1.49 5.71 10.58
C THR A 61 -1.47 4.42 11.39
N CYS A 62 -0.32 4.15 11.99
CA CYS A 62 -0.10 3.01 12.89
C CYS A 62 -0.84 3.21 14.22
#